data_AF-A0A399DTX7-F1
#
_entry.id   AF-A0A399DTX7-F1
#
_cell.length_a   1.000
_cell.length_b   1.000
_cell.length_c   1.000
_cell.angle_alpha   90.00
_cell.angle_beta   90.00
_cell.angle_gamma   90.00
#
_symmetry.space_group_name_H-M   'P 1'
#
loop_
_entity.id
_entity.type
_entity.pdbx_description
1 polymer ?
#
loop_
_entity_poly.entity_id
_entity_poly.type
_entity_poly.pdbx_seq_one_letter_code
_entity_poly.pdbx_strand_id
1 'polypeptide(L)'
;MDSRHALGAPQRHQGLLNVWNRLYKIGSFYLDLSLKRGPNGAFLVGQVIGAAQKPPALRVTLHAPSYSRSSFITERGNFRIQLPDKGDLELELTLDSETFWVRGLDV
;
A
#
# COMPACT_ATOMS: atom_id res chain seq x y z
N MET A 1 45.46 19.99 -6.15
CA MET A 1 45.43 19.49 -4.77
C MET A 1 44.20 20.08 -4.10
N ASP A 2 43.03 19.50 -4.36
CA ASP A 2 42.48 18.31 -3.68
C ASP A 2 41.98 18.65 -2.28
N SER A 3 40.66 18.80 -2.15
CA SER A 3 39.77 17.77 -1.59
C SER A 3 39.60 18.02 -0.08
N ARG A 4 38.42 18.15 0.51
CA ARG A 4 37.17 17.42 0.27
C ARG A 4 35.99 18.30 0.73
N HIS A 5 35.04 18.52 -0.18
CA HIS A 5 33.66 18.78 0.19
C HIS A 5 33.18 17.57 1.02
N ALA A 6 33.14 17.71 2.34
CA ALA A 6 32.23 16.88 3.13
C ALA A 6 30.82 17.39 2.82
N LEU A 7 30.26 16.94 1.70
CA LEU A 7 28.82 16.90 1.52
C LEU A 7 28.32 16.07 2.70
N GLY A 8 27.81 16.76 3.71
CA GLY A 8 27.10 16.14 4.82
C GLY A 8 26.17 15.11 4.22
N ALA A 9 26.39 13.85 4.58
CA ALA A 9 25.49 12.77 4.25
C ALA A 9 24.06 13.30 4.42
N PRO A 10 23.13 13.08 3.47
CA PRO A 10 21.75 13.39 3.75
C PRO A 10 21.44 12.67 5.05
N GLN A 11 21.16 13.44 6.11
CA GLN A 11 20.65 12.92 7.35
C GLN A 11 19.49 12.02 6.90
N ARG A 12 19.70 10.71 6.99
CA ARG A 12 18.61 9.75 6.94
C ARG A 12 17.76 10.14 8.13
N HIS A 13 16.77 11.00 7.89
CA HIS A 13 15.81 11.41 8.89
C HIS A 13 15.24 10.13 9.48
N GLN A 14 15.64 9.90 10.73
CA GLN A 14 15.15 8.84 11.57
C GLN A 14 13.63 9.06 11.71
N GLY A 15 12.84 8.06 11.29
CA GLY A 15 11.51 7.80 11.82
C GLY A 15 10.40 8.79 11.46
N LEU A 16 10.13 9.01 10.17
CA LEU A 16 8.80 9.49 9.77
C LEU A 16 7.81 8.32 9.88
N LEU A 17 7.11 8.28 11.02
CA LEU A 17 5.65 8.32 11.18
C LEU A 17 4.77 8.28 9.91
N ASN A 18 5.09 7.49 8.88
CA ASN A 18 4.38 7.58 7.61
C ASN A 18 2.95 7.04 7.78
N VAL A 19 2.02 7.97 7.89
CA VAL A 19 0.59 7.80 7.67
C VAL A 19 0.32 8.60 6.40
N TRP A 20 -0.30 7.97 5.43
CA TRP A 20 -0.57 8.61 4.15
C TRP A 20 -1.91 8.15 3.59
N ASN A 21 -2.42 8.92 2.66
CA ASN A 21 -3.56 8.60 1.81
C ASN A 21 -3.13 8.85 0.36
N ARG A 22 -3.40 7.89 -0.53
CA ARG A 22 -3.09 7.95 -1.95
C ARG A 22 -4.26 7.39 -2.74
N LEU A 23 -4.63 8.10 -3.80
CA LEU A 23 -5.66 7.68 -4.74
C LEU A 23 -4.99 7.16 -6.02
N TYR A 24 -5.27 5.91 -6.36
CA TYR A 24 -4.77 5.26 -7.57
C TYR A 24 -5.90 5.08 -8.58
N LYS A 25 -5.65 5.39 -9.85
CA LYS A 25 -6.58 5.07 -10.94
C LYS A 25 -6.23 3.70 -11.52
N ILE A 26 -7.22 2.83 -11.62
CA ILE A 26 -7.07 1.42 -11.98
C ILE A 26 -8.16 1.06 -13.00
N GLY A 27 -7.85 1.19 -14.30
CA GLY A 27 -8.84 1.01 -15.36
C GLY A 27 -10.05 1.93 -15.16
N SER A 28 -11.23 1.33 -14.99
CA SER A 28 -12.52 2.01 -14.70
C SER A 28 -12.77 2.25 -13.21
N PHE A 29 -11.83 1.90 -12.35
CA PHE A 29 -11.93 2.00 -10.89
C PHE A 29 -10.90 3.00 -10.35
N TYR A 30 -11.14 3.40 -9.10
CA TYR A 30 -10.17 4.07 -8.25
C TYR A 30 -9.93 3.25 -7.00
N LEU A 31 -8.70 3.24 -6.51
CA LEU A 31 -8.34 2.69 -5.22
C LEU A 31 -7.90 3.85 -4.32
N ASP A 32 -8.75 4.20 -3.36
CA ASP A 32 -8.34 5.03 -2.23
C ASP A 32 -7.61 4.12 -1.25
N LEU A 33 -6.33 4.37 -1.02
CA LEU A 33 -5.47 3.56 -0.15
C LEU A 33 -4.85 4.45 0.91
N SER A 34 -4.89 4.00 2.16
CA SER A 34 -4.31 4.71 3.29
C SER A 34 -3.44 3.80 4.13
N LEU A 35 -2.26 4.28 4.50
CA LEU A 35 -1.45 3.70 5.56
C LEU A 35 -1.85 4.30 6.89
N LYS A 36 -2.22 3.46 7.86
CA LYS A 36 -2.62 3.86 9.21
C LYS A 36 -1.82 3.09 10.25
N ARG A 37 -1.72 3.64 11.46
CA ARG A 37 -1.18 2.96 12.64
C ARG A 37 -2.27 2.76 13.69
N GLY A 38 -2.19 1.64 14.39
CA GLY A 38 -3.02 1.36 15.56
C GLY A 38 -2.21 0.69 16.67
N PRO A 39 -2.88 0.31 17.76
CA PRO A 39 -2.21 -0.31 18.92
C PRO A 39 -1.41 -1.57 18.58
N ASN A 40 -1.81 -2.29 17.54
CA ASN A 40 -1.21 -3.55 17.09
C ASN A 40 -0.30 -3.38 15.86
N GLY A 41 0.18 -2.16 15.58
CA GLY A 41 1.08 -1.86 14.46
C GLY A 41 0.42 -1.19 13.26
N ALA A 42 1.13 -1.18 12.13
CA ALA A 42 0.70 -0.51 10.90
C ALA A 42 -0.20 -1.40 10.02
N PHE A 43 -1.18 -0.79 9.35
CA PHE A 43 -2.09 -1.48 8.46
C PHE A 43 -2.48 -0.58 7.30
N LEU A 44 -2.73 -1.21 6.14
CA LEU A 44 -3.37 -0.55 5.02
C LEU A 44 -4.89 -0.66 5.16
N VAL A 45 -5.57 0.44 4.87
CA VAL A 45 -7.01 0.49 4.65
C VAL A 45 -7.22 0.95 3.23
N GLY A 46 -8.03 0.23 2.46
CA GLY A 46 -8.35 0.65 1.12
C GLY A 46 -9.83 0.53 0.79
N GLN A 47 -10.26 1.33 -0.17
CA GLN A 47 -11.59 1.31 -0.75
C GLN A 47 -11.47 1.31 -2.28
N VAL A 48 -12.05 0.28 -2.90
CA VAL A 48 -12.24 0.23 -4.36
C VAL A 48 -13.52 0.97 -4.71
N ILE A 49 -13.41 1.97 -5.57
CA ILE A 49 -14.48 2.87 -5.99
C ILE A 49 -14.66 2.69 -7.51
N GLY A 50 -15.87 2.38 -7.97
CA GLY A 50 -16.18 2.20 -9.39
C GLY A 50 -17.57 2.71 -9.73
N ALA A 51 -17.85 2.85 -11.04
CA ALA A 51 -19.18 3.24 -11.53
C ALA A 51 -20.25 2.15 -11.30
N ALA A 52 -19.84 0.88 -11.18
CA ALA A 52 -20.71 -0.23 -10.82
C ALA A 52 -20.82 -0.37 -9.28
N GLN A 53 -22.03 -0.67 -8.78
CA GLN A 53 -22.33 -0.68 -7.35
C GLN A 53 -21.57 -1.75 -6.53
N LYS A 54 -21.05 -2.80 -7.18
CA LYS A 54 -20.27 -3.85 -6.52
C LYS A 54 -19.00 -4.10 -7.31
N PRO A 55 -17.80 -3.77 -6.77
CA PRO A 55 -16.58 -4.20 -7.40
C PRO A 55 -16.53 -5.74 -7.38
N PRO A 56 -16.23 -6.41 -8.49
CA PRO A 56 -16.09 -7.87 -8.57
C PRO A 56 -14.81 -8.39 -7.89
N ALA A 57 -14.10 -7.49 -7.21
CA ALA A 57 -12.90 -7.74 -6.47
C ALA A 57 -13.16 -8.66 -5.27
N LEU A 58 -12.58 -9.86 -5.31
CA LEU A 58 -12.73 -10.83 -4.22
C LEU A 58 -11.61 -10.71 -3.18
N ARG A 59 -10.42 -10.26 -3.57
CA ARG A 59 -9.23 -10.35 -2.72
C ARG A 59 -8.18 -9.30 -3.05
N VAL A 60 -7.53 -8.81 -1.99
CA VAL A 60 -6.27 -8.07 -2.07
C VAL A 60 -5.18 -8.91 -1.40
N THR A 61 -3.98 -8.92 -1.96
CA THR A 61 -2.83 -9.62 -1.39
C THR A 61 -1.66 -8.66 -1.23
N LEU A 62 -1.10 -8.60 -0.02
CA LEU A 62 0.13 -7.90 0.29
C LEU A 62 1.28 -8.88 0.22
N HIS A 63 2.29 -8.55 -0.57
CA HIS A 63 3.49 -9.35 -0.77
C HIS A 63 4.71 -8.63 -0.19
N ALA A 64 5.61 -9.42 0.39
CA ALA A 64 6.97 -9.07 0.79
C ALA A 64 7.88 -10.31 0.60
N PRO A 65 9.22 -10.18 0.64
CA PRO A 65 10.15 -11.27 0.30
C PRO A 65 9.95 -12.61 1.02
N SER A 66 9.33 -12.62 2.20
CA SER A 66 8.98 -13.86 2.94
C SER A 66 7.61 -13.79 3.60
N TYR A 67 6.75 -12.93 3.07
CA TYR A 67 5.44 -12.65 3.64
C TYR A 67 4.42 -12.48 2.53
N SER A 68 3.32 -13.22 2.60
CA SER A 68 2.15 -12.95 1.78
C SER A 68 0.94 -13.02 2.67
N ARG A 69 0.10 -11.99 2.63
CA ARG A 69 -1.16 -11.98 3.36
C ARG A 69 -2.25 -11.46 2.45
N SER A 70 -3.41 -12.08 2.53
CA SER A 70 -4.58 -11.62 1.78
C SER A 70 -5.69 -11.13 2.72
N SER A 71 -6.52 -10.25 2.18
CA SER A 71 -7.75 -9.77 2.81
C SER A 71 -8.87 -9.79 1.77
N PHE A 72 -10.10 -10.04 2.23
CA PHE A 72 -11.27 -9.97 1.37
C PHE A 72 -11.71 -8.51 1.21
N ILE A 73 -12.15 -8.18 -0.01
CA ILE A 73 -12.79 -6.90 -0.27
C ILE A 73 -14.28 -7.06 0.01
N THR A 74 -14.82 -6.23 0.90
CA THR A 74 -16.23 -6.26 1.25
C THR A 74 -17.11 -5.85 0.07
N GLU A 75 -18.42 -6.12 0.13
CA GLU A 75 -19.36 -5.69 -0.90
C GLU A 75 -19.39 -4.18 -1.14
N ARG A 76 -18.94 -3.40 -0.15
CA ARG A 76 -18.79 -1.93 -0.23
C ARG A 76 -17.43 -1.49 -0.78
N GLY A 77 -16.60 -2.41 -1.26
CA GLY A 77 -15.27 -2.15 -1.79
C GLY A 77 -14.17 -1.95 -0.74
N ASN A 78 -14.48 -2.06 0.55
CA ASN A 78 -13.51 -1.80 1.62
C ASN A 78 -12.69 -3.04 1.98
N PHE A 79 -11.42 -2.84 2.33
CA PHE A 79 -10.55 -3.86 2.91
C PHE A 79 -9.58 -3.28 3.94
N ARG A 80 -9.01 -4.17 4.75
CA ARG A 80 -7.93 -3.86 5.69
C ARG A 80 -6.92 -4.98 5.71
N ILE A 81 -5.63 -4.64 5.70
CA ILE A 81 -4.54 -5.61 5.82
C ILE A 81 -3.46 -5.10 6.76
N GLN A 82 -3.07 -5.92 7.72
CA GLN A 82 -1.97 -5.62 8.63
C GLN A 82 -0.65 -5.78 7.90
N LEU A 83 0.27 -4.85 8.13
CA LEU A 83 1.61 -4.88 7.55
C LEU A 83 2.58 -5.70 8.42
N PRO A 84 3.59 -6.34 7.81
CA PRO A 84 4.77 -6.78 8.57
C PRO A 84 5.58 -5.57 9.04
N ASP A 85 6.47 -5.76 10.01
CA ASP A 85 7.22 -4.66 10.64
C ASP A 85 8.17 -3.93 9.67
N LYS A 86 8.68 -4.62 8.65
CA LYS A 86 9.61 -4.10 7.64
C LYS A 86 9.50 -4.88 6.33
N GLY A 87 9.86 -4.22 5.23
CA GLY A 87 10.10 -4.87 3.94
C GLY A 87 9.64 -4.00 2.78
N ASP A 88 10.14 -4.32 1.59
CA ASP A 88 9.59 -3.78 0.35
C ASP A 88 8.23 -4.44 0.13
N LEU A 89 7.17 -3.63 0.20
CA LEU A 89 5.80 -4.10 0.14
C LEU A 89 5.18 -3.80 -1.22
N GLU A 90 4.51 -4.80 -1.76
CA GLU A 90 3.72 -4.70 -2.98
C GLU A 90 2.29 -5.17 -2.70
N LEU A 91 1.31 -4.39 -3.16
CA LEU A 91 -0.11 -4.72 -3.04
C LEU A 91 -0.64 -5.19 -4.39
N GLU A 92 -1.14 -6.41 -4.43
CA GLU A 92 -1.81 -7.02 -5.57
C GLU A 92 -3.32 -6.96 -5.38
N LEU A 93 -4.06 -6.47 -6.38
CA LEU A 93 -5.51 -6.52 -6.43
C LEU A 93 -5.94 -7.14 -7.76
N THR A 94 -6.84 -8.11 -7.70
CA THR A 94 -7.54 -8.61 -8.89
C THR A 94 -8.95 -8.02 -8.92
N LEU A 95 -9.23 -7.18 -9.91
CA LEU A 95 -10.55 -6.62 -10.17
C LEU A 95 -11.02 -7.15 -11.52
N ASP A 96 -12.22 -7.72 -11.59
CA ASP A 96 -12.72 -8.37 -12.80
C ASP A 96 -11.76 -9.47 -13.29
N SER A 97 -11.09 -9.24 -14.42
CA SER A 97 -10.12 -10.12 -15.06
C SER A 97 -8.74 -9.49 -15.14
N GLU A 98 -8.52 -8.36 -14.45
CA GLU A 98 -7.26 -7.63 -14.45
C GLU A 98 -6.60 -7.67 -13.07
N THR A 99 -5.30 -7.93 -13.07
CA THR A 99 -4.47 -7.90 -11.86
C THR A 99 -3.63 -6.63 -11.86
N PHE A 100 -3.68 -5.91 -10.74
CA PHE A 100 -3.03 -4.63 -10.55
C PHE A 100 -2.07 -4.67 -9.38
N TRP A 101 -0.97 -3.94 -9.52
CA TRP A 101 0.11 -3.91 -8.54
C TRP A 101 0.38 -2.47 -8.10
N VAL A 102 0.30 -2.22 -6.80
CA VAL A 102 0.84 -1.02 -6.16
C VAL A 102 2.19 -1.40 -5.57
N ARG A 103 3.27 -0.94 -6.21
CA ARG A 103 4.65 -1.23 -5.80
C ARG A 103 5.25 -0.06 -5.03
N GLY A 104 6.31 -0.33 -4.27
CA GLY A 104 7.05 0.70 -3.54
C GLY A 104 6.15 1.42 -2.53
N LEU A 105 5.38 0.66 -1.76
CA LEU A 105 4.62 1.22 -0.65
C LEU A 105 5.61 1.73 0.40
N ASP A 106 5.68 3.05 0.57
CA ASP A 106 6.51 3.67 1.61
C ASP A 106 5.86 3.43 2.99
N VAL A 107 6.36 2.46 3.76
CA VAL A 107 5.83 2.03 5.07
C VAL A 107 6.83 2.19 6.21
#